data_AF-A0A7V9HH23-F1
#
_entry.id   AF-A0A7V9HH23-F1
#
_cell.length_a   1.000
_cell.length_b   1.000
_cell.length_c   1.000
_cell.angle_alpha   90.00
_cell.angle_beta   90.00
_cell.angle_gamma   90.00
#
_symmetry.space_group_name_H-M   'P 1'
#
loop_
_entity.id
_entity.type
_entity.pdbx_description
1 polymer ?
#
loop_
_entity_poly.entity_id
_entity_poly.type
_entity_poly.pdbx_seq_one_letter_code
_entity_poly.pdbx_strand_id
1 'polypeptide(L)'
;MTDLSAFYGPNAGYVLDLYDQYLANPAAVEPELRAFFTDFTPPNLNGTTTVLPASAPAKPGVDIKAVVGAASLAEAIRDWGHLAAQLDPLGSPPIGAPELDPGFHGLTEDTLAALPVEAIPTDVSANAANAAEVIRNLRHIYGGQIGYDFDQVQIAAERAWLREAVEHGRFNQPLSTEQKHRLLKRLTEVEGFERFLHQTYAGQKRFSVEGTDILVPMLDVIIRDSATAGVREVVIGMAHRGRLNVMAHVFEKPYAAILAAFEGGKGKATAATDTSSDNGITGDVKYHLGAK
;
A
#
# COMPACT_ATOMS: atom_id res chain seq x y z
N MET A 1 50.04 10.07 53.92
CA MET A 1 50.46 10.94 52.79
C MET A 1 49.30 10.98 51.80
N THR A 2 48.69 12.14 51.56
CA THR A 2 47.44 12.26 50.76
C THR A 2 47.65 12.95 49.41
N ASP A 3 48.91 13.20 49.03
CA ASP A 3 49.23 14.04 47.90
C ASP A 3 49.70 13.21 46.69
N LEU A 4 48.87 13.18 45.65
CA LEU A 4 49.21 12.61 44.33
C LEU A 4 50.09 13.56 43.51
N SER A 5 50.42 14.77 44.00
CA SER A 5 51.29 15.73 43.28
C SER A 5 52.68 15.18 42.96
N ALA A 6 53.10 14.09 43.58
CA ALA A 6 54.35 13.40 43.25
C ALA A 6 54.27 12.57 41.94
N PHE A 7 53.05 12.25 41.47
CA PHE A 7 52.81 11.40 40.30
C PHE A 7 52.02 12.18 39.25
N TYR A 8 52.68 12.54 38.14
CA TYR A 8 52.06 13.33 37.07
C TYR A 8 51.58 12.45 35.91
N GLY A 9 50.40 12.75 35.36
CA GLY A 9 49.90 12.18 34.11
C GLY A 9 49.53 10.68 34.20
N PRO A 10 49.88 9.85 33.19
CA PRO A 10 49.53 8.42 33.13
C PRO A 10 49.95 7.62 34.37
N ASN A 11 51.03 8.06 35.03
CA ASN A 11 51.56 7.40 36.23
C ASN A 11 50.62 7.54 37.45
N ALA A 12 49.82 8.61 37.52
CA ALA A 12 48.81 8.74 38.57
C ALA A 12 47.69 7.71 38.39
N GLY A 13 47.27 7.46 37.14
CA GLY A 13 46.27 6.43 36.82
C GLY A 13 46.75 5.02 37.17
N TYR A 14 48.02 4.72 36.91
CA TYR A 14 48.61 3.43 37.27
C TYR A 14 48.67 3.21 38.80
N VAL A 15 49.00 4.23 39.57
CA VAL A 15 49.03 4.15 41.05
C VAL A 15 47.61 3.97 41.62
N LEU A 16 46.59 4.58 41.01
CA LEU A 16 45.18 4.39 41.40
C LEU A 16 44.69 2.97 41.08
N ASP A 17 45.04 2.42 39.92
CA ASP A 17 44.68 1.03 39.56
C ASP A 17 45.34 0.01 40.51
N LEU A 18 46.61 0.24 40.89
CA LEU A 18 47.28 -0.55 41.92
C LEU A 18 46.64 -0.41 43.31
N TYR A 19 46.11 0.77 43.64
CA TYR A 19 45.37 0.98 44.88
C TYR A 19 44.03 0.23 44.89
N ASP A 20 43.30 0.23 43.77
CA ASP A 20 42.07 -0.55 43.61
C ASP A 20 42.32 -2.06 43.70
N GLN A 21 43.42 -2.54 43.12
CA GLN A 21 43.88 -3.93 43.26
C GLN A 21 44.23 -4.27 44.71
N TYR A 22 44.87 -3.34 45.44
CA TYR A 22 45.14 -3.51 46.88
C TYR A 22 43.85 -3.60 47.71
N LEU A 23 42.83 -2.78 47.42
CA LEU A 23 41.53 -2.83 48.11
C LEU A 23 40.78 -4.13 47.84
N ALA A 24 40.87 -4.66 46.62
CA ALA A 24 40.25 -5.94 46.26
C ALA A 24 40.98 -7.14 46.85
N ASN A 25 42.32 -7.13 46.82
CA ASN A 25 43.16 -8.17 47.38
C ASN A 25 44.57 -7.62 47.74
N PRO A 26 44.85 -7.37 49.04
CA PRO A 26 46.14 -6.85 49.46
C PRO A 26 47.34 -7.72 49.08
N ALA A 27 47.14 -9.03 48.88
CA ALA A 27 48.19 -9.95 48.48
C ALA A 27 48.57 -9.87 47.00
N ALA A 28 47.74 -9.20 46.17
CA ALA A 28 47.98 -9.03 44.73
C ALA A 28 48.99 -7.92 44.41
N VAL A 29 49.30 -7.05 45.37
CA VAL A 29 50.31 -6.00 45.25
C VAL A 29 51.58 -6.35 46.03
N GLU A 30 52.71 -5.83 45.56
CA GLU A 30 54.01 -6.03 46.18
C GLU A 30 54.05 -5.56 47.65
N PRO A 31 54.85 -6.19 48.52
CA PRO A 31 54.88 -5.87 49.95
C PRO A 31 55.19 -4.40 50.27
N GLU A 32 56.06 -3.77 49.48
CA GLU A 32 56.45 -2.36 49.65
C GLU A 32 55.29 -1.41 49.31
N LEU A 33 54.54 -1.71 48.25
CA LEU A 33 53.33 -0.97 47.86
C LEU A 33 52.19 -1.19 48.86
N ARG A 34 52.09 -2.38 49.46
CA ARG A 34 51.12 -2.67 50.52
C ARG A 34 51.32 -1.77 51.74
N ALA A 35 52.58 -1.63 52.17
CA ALA A 35 52.92 -0.73 53.28
C ALA A 35 52.59 0.73 52.94
N PHE A 36 52.88 1.15 51.71
CA PHE A 36 52.50 2.48 51.22
C PHE A 36 50.98 2.70 51.23
N PHE A 37 50.20 1.75 50.73
CA PHE A 37 48.74 1.84 50.64
C PHE A 37 48.00 1.70 51.98
N THR A 38 48.68 1.25 53.03
CA THR A 38 48.11 1.20 54.39
C THR A 38 47.83 2.61 54.92
N ASP A 39 48.71 3.58 54.64
CA ASP A 39 48.62 4.96 55.13
C ASP A 39 48.32 5.99 54.01
N PHE A 40 47.94 5.49 52.83
CA PHE A 40 47.56 6.28 51.67
C PHE A 40 46.04 6.34 51.54
N THR A 41 45.52 7.56 51.42
CA THR A 41 44.13 7.81 51.04
C THR A 41 44.17 8.68 49.79
N PRO A 42 43.66 8.21 48.64
CA PRO A 42 43.69 9.00 47.43
C PRO A 42 42.89 10.29 47.66
N PRO A 43 43.38 11.45 47.19
CA PRO A 43 42.63 12.69 47.25
C PRO A 43 41.31 12.52 46.47
N ASN A 44 40.21 13.00 47.04
CA ASN A 44 38.90 12.99 46.40
C ASN A 44 38.99 13.74 45.06
N LEU A 45 39.08 13.01 43.96
CA LEU A 45 38.98 13.56 42.59
C LEU A 45 37.53 13.94 42.22
N ASN A 46 36.70 14.24 43.22
CA ASN A 46 35.33 14.74 43.05
C ASN A 46 35.31 16.23 42.64
N GLY A 47 36.20 16.60 41.71
CA GLY A 47 36.03 17.68 40.77
C GLY A 47 35.72 17.06 39.41
N THR A 48 34.43 16.84 39.14
CA THR A 48 33.87 16.45 37.84
C THR A 48 34.14 15.04 37.32
N THR A 49 34.07 14.02 38.18
CA THR A 49 33.57 12.70 37.76
C THR A 49 32.12 12.61 38.17
N THR A 50 31.21 12.91 37.26
CA THR A 50 29.86 12.33 37.29
C THR A 50 30.04 10.83 37.40
N VAL A 51 29.91 10.30 38.61
CA VAL A 51 29.64 8.89 38.83
C VAL A 51 28.31 8.65 38.15
N LEU A 52 28.36 8.23 36.89
CA LEU A 52 27.19 7.72 36.20
C LEU A 52 26.66 6.60 37.12
N PRO A 53 25.37 6.64 37.51
CA PRO A 53 24.81 5.52 38.27
C PRO A 53 25.15 4.24 37.52
N ALA A 54 25.55 3.20 38.25
CA ALA A 54 25.81 1.87 37.71
C ALA A 54 24.77 1.60 36.63
N SER A 55 25.23 1.40 35.39
CA SER A 55 24.34 1.31 34.24
C SER A 55 23.24 0.32 34.62
N ALA A 56 22.01 0.82 34.72
CA ALA A 56 20.85 -0.04 34.55
C ALA A 56 21.16 -0.94 33.34
N PRO A 57 20.79 -2.24 33.36
CA PRO A 57 21.04 -3.11 32.21
C PRO A 57 20.68 -2.32 30.97
N ALA A 58 21.66 -2.13 30.07
CA ALA A 58 21.47 -1.34 28.87
C ALA A 58 20.14 -1.81 28.28
N LYS A 59 19.19 -0.88 28.09
CA LYS A 59 17.98 -1.19 27.31
C LYS A 59 18.47 -2.01 26.11
N PRO A 60 17.95 -3.22 25.86
CA PRO A 60 18.47 -4.05 24.80
C PRO A 60 18.60 -3.16 23.56
N GLY A 61 19.83 -3.01 23.07
CA GLY A 61 20.09 -2.14 21.94
C GLY A 61 19.15 -2.55 20.82
N VAL A 62 18.51 -1.58 20.17
CA VAL A 62 17.57 -1.86 19.08
C VAL A 62 18.27 -2.79 18.08
N ASP A 63 17.68 -3.95 17.81
CA ASP A 63 18.25 -4.91 16.87
C ASP A 63 18.21 -4.30 15.46
N ILE A 64 19.35 -3.83 14.99
CA ILE A 64 19.49 -3.15 13.70
C ILE A 64 19.09 -4.10 12.55
N LYS A 65 19.36 -5.41 12.68
CA LYS A 65 18.96 -6.38 11.65
C LYS A 65 17.45 -6.47 11.57
N ALA A 66 16.78 -6.50 12.73
CA ALA A 66 15.33 -6.49 12.79
C ALA A 66 14.74 -5.21 12.19
N VAL A 67 15.33 -4.04 12.45
CA VAL A 67 14.88 -2.76 11.86
C VAL A 67 15.02 -2.78 10.33
N VAL A 68 16.18 -3.19 9.82
CA VAL A 68 16.42 -3.30 8.37
C VAL A 68 15.46 -4.31 7.73
N GLY A 69 15.24 -5.45 8.39
CA GLY A 69 14.27 -6.45 7.95
C GLY A 69 12.86 -5.90 7.89
N ALA A 70 12.42 -5.17 8.92
CA ALA A 70 11.08 -4.57 8.98
C ALA A 70 10.88 -3.53 7.86
N ALA A 71 11.87 -2.66 7.63
CA ALA A 71 11.83 -1.71 6.51
C ALA A 71 11.80 -2.43 5.15
N SER A 72 12.60 -3.49 4.98
CA SER A 72 12.64 -4.30 3.75
C SER A 72 11.32 -5.01 3.49
N LEU A 73 10.67 -5.55 4.53
CA LEU A 73 9.35 -6.15 4.44
C LEU A 73 8.28 -5.12 4.06
N ALA A 74 8.36 -3.91 4.62
CA ALA A 74 7.42 -2.83 4.28
C ALA A 74 7.52 -2.41 2.81
N GLU A 75 8.74 -2.25 2.28
CA GLU A 75 8.94 -2.00 0.84
C GLU A 75 8.51 -3.20 0.00
N ALA A 76 8.81 -4.44 0.40
CA ALA A 76 8.34 -5.63 -0.30
C ALA A 76 6.80 -5.70 -0.39
N ILE A 77 6.07 -5.25 0.63
CA ILE A 77 4.61 -5.16 0.58
C ILE A 77 4.14 -4.09 -0.41
N ARG A 78 4.86 -2.96 -0.52
CA ARG A 78 4.55 -1.90 -1.49
C ARG A 78 4.78 -2.38 -2.92
N ASP A 79 5.88 -3.09 -3.15
CA ASP A 79 6.29 -3.56 -4.48
C ASP A 79 5.47 -4.76 -4.95
N TRP A 80 5.29 -5.76 -4.08
CA TRP A 80 4.74 -7.06 -4.43
C TRP A 80 3.35 -7.33 -3.83
N GLY A 81 2.81 -6.42 -3.02
CA GLY A 81 1.52 -6.63 -2.35
C GLY A 81 0.36 -6.90 -3.32
N HIS A 82 0.43 -6.37 -4.54
CA HIS A 82 -0.55 -6.65 -5.60
C HIS A 82 -0.65 -8.15 -5.95
N LEU A 83 0.41 -8.94 -5.73
CA LEU A 83 0.39 -10.41 -5.92
C LEU A 83 -0.37 -11.14 -4.81
N ALA A 84 -0.54 -10.49 -3.65
CA ALA A 84 -1.34 -10.99 -2.54
C ALA A 84 -2.77 -10.43 -2.51
N ALA A 85 -3.14 -9.53 -3.43
CA ALA A 85 -4.47 -8.96 -3.50
C ALA A 85 -5.51 -9.99 -4.00
N GLN A 86 -6.71 -9.97 -3.40
CA GLN A 86 -7.83 -10.84 -3.76
C GLN A 86 -8.59 -10.26 -4.97
N LEU A 87 -8.04 -10.45 -6.16
CA LEU A 87 -8.55 -9.85 -7.40
C LEU A 87 -9.54 -10.74 -8.15
N ASP A 88 -9.46 -12.07 -8.00
CA ASP A 88 -10.33 -13.00 -8.71
C ASP A 88 -11.71 -13.07 -8.06
N PRO A 89 -12.79 -12.59 -8.73
CA PRO A 89 -14.15 -12.70 -8.19
C PRO A 89 -14.67 -14.14 -8.15
N LEU A 90 -14.02 -15.09 -8.83
CA LEU A 90 -14.36 -16.51 -8.78
C LEU A 90 -13.68 -17.25 -7.62
N GLY A 91 -12.81 -16.58 -6.86
CA GLY A 91 -12.27 -17.08 -5.60
C GLY A 91 -10.96 -17.85 -5.71
N SER A 92 -10.20 -17.74 -6.81
CA SER A 92 -8.83 -18.26 -6.84
C SER A 92 -7.99 -17.57 -5.75
N PRO A 93 -7.09 -18.30 -5.07
CA PRO A 93 -6.18 -17.69 -4.13
C PRO A 93 -5.21 -16.75 -4.87
N PRO A 94 -4.74 -15.67 -4.22
CA PRO A 94 -3.68 -14.83 -4.78
C PRO A 94 -2.42 -15.65 -5.06
N ILE A 95 -1.63 -15.19 -6.03
CA ILE A 95 -0.38 -15.87 -6.42
C ILE A 95 0.63 -15.84 -5.26
N GLY A 96 0.67 -14.71 -4.53
CA GLY A 96 1.62 -14.44 -3.47
C GLY A 96 3.05 -14.19 -3.97
N ALA A 97 3.94 -13.87 -3.05
CA ALA A 97 5.38 -13.72 -3.30
C ALA A 97 6.17 -14.04 -2.01
N PRO A 98 7.31 -14.74 -2.09
CA PRO A 98 8.14 -15.07 -0.92
C PRO A 98 8.56 -13.84 -0.10
N GLU A 99 8.81 -12.72 -0.77
CA GLU A 99 9.20 -11.43 -0.18
C GLU A 99 8.13 -10.86 0.75
N LEU A 100 6.89 -11.33 0.62
CA LEU A 100 5.79 -10.95 1.51
C LEU A 100 5.79 -11.77 2.81
N ASP A 101 6.65 -12.75 3.00
CA ASP A 101 6.78 -13.48 4.27
C ASP A 101 7.78 -12.75 5.19
N PRO A 102 7.42 -12.41 6.46
CA PRO A 102 8.39 -11.85 7.40
C PRO A 102 9.65 -12.73 7.58
N GLY A 103 9.51 -14.05 7.48
CA GLY A 103 10.63 -15.00 7.58
C GLY A 103 11.68 -14.81 6.48
N PHE A 104 11.27 -14.35 5.29
CA PHE A 104 12.19 -14.01 4.19
C PHE A 104 13.17 -12.89 4.58
N HIS A 105 12.73 -11.98 5.45
CA HIS A 105 13.51 -10.85 5.96
C HIS A 105 14.18 -11.14 7.31
N GLY A 106 14.18 -12.40 7.75
CA GLY A 106 14.76 -12.81 9.04
C GLY A 106 13.97 -12.32 10.24
N LEU A 107 12.67 -12.06 10.07
CA LEU A 107 11.79 -11.55 11.12
C LEU A 107 10.86 -12.64 11.64
N THR A 108 10.48 -12.51 12.91
CA THR A 108 9.33 -13.20 13.49
C THR A 108 8.29 -12.16 13.91
N GLU A 109 7.07 -12.60 14.20
CA GLU A 109 6.02 -11.71 14.71
C GLU A 109 6.44 -11.03 16.03
N ASP A 110 7.09 -11.78 16.93
CA ASP A 110 7.59 -11.24 18.20
C ASP A 110 8.66 -10.15 17.98
N THR A 111 9.56 -10.37 17.01
CA THR A 111 10.59 -9.38 16.65
C THR A 111 9.95 -8.11 16.09
N LEU A 112 8.92 -8.23 15.24
CA LEU A 112 8.17 -7.07 14.74
C LEU A 112 7.42 -6.34 15.86
N ALA A 113 6.82 -7.08 16.79
CA ALA A 113 6.05 -6.49 17.90
C ALA A 113 6.94 -5.76 18.92
N ALA A 114 8.22 -6.15 19.04
CA ALA A 114 9.20 -5.50 19.89
C ALA A 114 9.78 -4.22 19.28
N LEU A 115 9.65 -4.01 17.96
CA LEU A 115 10.15 -2.83 17.28
C LEU A 115 9.18 -1.64 17.41
N PRO A 116 9.72 -0.43 17.59
CA PRO A 116 8.91 0.77 17.62
C PRO A 116 8.39 1.08 16.20
N VAL A 117 7.32 1.86 16.12
CA VAL A 117 6.65 2.21 14.85
C VAL A 117 7.60 2.92 13.88
N GLU A 118 8.53 3.73 14.42
CA GLU A 118 9.54 4.47 13.68
C GLU A 118 10.56 3.59 12.95
N ALA A 119 10.59 2.28 13.24
CA ALA A 119 11.41 1.32 12.48
C ALA A 119 10.97 1.21 11.00
N ILE A 120 9.73 1.59 10.69
CA ILE A 120 9.17 1.57 9.34
C ILE A 120 8.81 3.02 8.95
N PRO A 121 9.50 3.62 7.96
CA PRO A 121 9.14 4.95 7.49
C PRO A 121 7.83 4.89 6.68
N THR A 122 6.73 5.27 7.31
CA THR A 122 5.40 5.36 6.69
C THR A 122 4.50 6.35 7.42
N ASP A 123 3.63 7.00 6.67
CA ASP A 123 2.56 7.86 7.19
C ASP A 123 1.36 7.05 7.71
N VAL A 124 1.28 5.74 7.41
CA VAL A 124 0.26 4.77 7.90
C VAL A 124 0.53 4.34 9.35
N SER A 125 1.57 4.88 9.97
CA SER A 125 1.91 4.67 11.38
C SER A 125 0.86 5.21 12.35
N ALA A 126 -0.04 6.09 11.87
CA ALA A 126 -1.09 6.68 12.69
C ALA A 126 -1.99 5.59 13.32
N ASN A 127 -1.96 5.51 14.65
CA ASN A 127 -2.66 4.54 15.50
C ASN A 127 -2.06 3.12 15.60
N ALA A 128 -0.88 2.87 15.05
CA ALA A 128 -0.15 1.62 15.30
C ALA A 128 0.61 1.69 16.63
N ALA A 129 0.60 0.59 17.39
CA ALA A 129 1.34 0.48 18.66
C ALA A 129 2.80 0.02 18.48
N ASN A 130 3.11 -0.71 17.41
CA ASN A 130 4.43 -1.28 17.11
C ASN A 130 4.57 -1.57 15.60
N ALA A 131 5.76 -2.03 15.17
CA ALA A 131 6.02 -2.31 13.76
C ALA A 131 5.17 -3.48 13.20
N ALA A 132 4.77 -4.46 14.02
CA ALA A 132 3.87 -5.54 13.59
C ALA A 132 2.50 -5.01 13.14
N GLU A 133 1.93 -4.06 13.88
CA GLU A 133 0.67 -3.42 13.49
C GLU A 133 0.79 -2.60 12.21
N VAL A 134 1.93 -1.90 12.01
CA VAL A 134 2.21 -1.18 10.76
C VAL A 134 2.24 -2.15 9.58
N ILE A 135 2.96 -3.26 9.69
CA ILE A 135 3.03 -4.29 8.64
C ILE A 135 1.64 -4.85 8.33
N ARG A 136 0.82 -5.12 9.35
CA ARG A 136 -0.56 -5.57 9.17
C ARG A 136 -1.41 -4.53 8.42
N ASN A 137 -1.25 -3.25 8.74
CA ASN A 137 -1.96 -2.17 8.03
C ASN A 137 -1.54 -2.11 6.55
N LEU A 138 -0.23 -2.16 6.27
CA LEU A 138 0.28 -2.21 4.91
C LEU A 138 -0.26 -3.44 4.14
N ARG A 139 -0.28 -4.62 4.75
CA ARG A 139 -0.88 -5.82 4.14
C ARG A 139 -2.37 -5.64 3.83
N HIS A 140 -3.12 -4.97 4.71
CA HIS A 140 -4.54 -4.70 4.46
C HIS A 140 -4.73 -3.76 3.26
N ILE A 141 -3.87 -2.75 3.13
CA ILE A 141 -3.93 -1.77 2.04
C ILE A 141 -3.52 -2.40 0.71
N TYR A 142 -2.34 -3.04 0.66
CA TYR A 142 -1.75 -3.53 -0.59
C TYR A 142 -2.19 -4.95 -0.97
N GLY A 143 -2.65 -5.76 -0.01
CA GLY A 143 -3.16 -7.12 -0.22
C GLY A 143 -4.69 -7.24 -0.12
N GLY A 144 -5.41 -6.12 -0.22
CA GLY A 144 -6.87 -6.07 -0.15
C GLY A 144 -7.56 -6.50 -1.45
N GLN A 145 -8.64 -5.80 -1.81
CA GLN A 145 -9.42 -6.03 -3.04
C GLN A 145 -8.92 -5.20 -4.24
N ILE A 146 -7.86 -4.41 -4.05
CA ILE A 146 -7.25 -3.55 -5.06
C ILE A 146 -5.77 -3.90 -5.10
N GLY A 147 -5.26 -4.24 -6.28
CA GLY A 147 -3.84 -4.46 -6.51
C GLY A 147 -3.20 -3.16 -6.98
N TYR A 148 -2.16 -2.71 -6.29
CA TYR A 148 -1.40 -1.52 -6.66
C TYR A 148 -0.04 -1.92 -7.22
N ASP A 149 0.19 -1.60 -8.50
CA ASP A 149 1.44 -1.86 -9.20
C ASP A 149 1.89 -0.59 -9.93
N PHE A 150 2.71 0.21 -9.24
CA PHE A 150 3.16 1.51 -9.75
C PHE A 150 4.63 1.83 -9.47
N ASP A 151 5.40 0.94 -8.84
CA ASP A 151 6.79 1.25 -8.48
C ASP A 151 7.70 1.38 -9.73
N GLN A 152 7.29 0.80 -10.86
CA GLN A 152 7.90 0.98 -12.18
C GLN A 152 7.83 2.42 -12.73
N VAL A 153 6.98 3.30 -12.17
CA VAL A 153 6.88 4.71 -12.57
C VAL A 153 8.21 5.40 -12.30
N GLN A 154 8.84 6.01 -13.31
CA GLN A 154 10.20 6.53 -13.16
C GLN A 154 10.30 7.85 -12.37
N ILE A 155 9.23 8.64 -12.38
CA ILE A 155 9.20 9.97 -11.75
C ILE A 155 8.95 9.80 -10.24
N ALA A 156 9.95 10.16 -9.43
CA ALA A 156 9.89 9.97 -7.97
C ALA A 156 8.72 10.71 -7.31
N ALA A 157 8.40 11.91 -7.78
CA ALA A 157 7.27 12.69 -7.25
C ALA A 157 5.91 12.01 -7.53
N GLU A 158 5.76 11.35 -8.67
CA GLU A 158 4.53 10.62 -9.03
C GLU A 158 4.40 9.35 -8.19
N ARG A 159 5.49 8.58 -8.03
CA ARG A 159 5.52 7.42 -7.11
C ARG A 159 5.16 7.82 -5.68
N ALA A 160 5.75 8.92 -5.18
CA ALA A 160 5.46 9.42 -3.84
C ALA A 160 3.99 9.84 -3.68
N TRP A 161 3.43 10.51 -4.68
CA TRP A 161 2.01 10.88 -4.69
C TRP A 161 1.08 9.66 -4.71
N LEU A 162 1.39 8.64 -5.53
CA LEU A 162 0.62 7.39 -5.57
C LEU A 162 0.68 6.66 -4.23
N ARG A 163 1.88 6.54 -3.65
CA ARG A 163 2.10 5.93 -2.34
C ARG A 163 1.27 6.65 -1.27
N GLU A 164 1.36 7.98 -1.21
CA GLU A 164 0.57 8.80 -0.28
C GLU A 164 -0.94 8.58 -0.47
N ALA A 165 -1.44 8.63 -1.71
CA ALA A 165 -2.86 8.48 -1.99
C ALA A 165 -3.40 7.10 -1.62
N VAL A 166 -2.61 6.04 -1.83
CA VAL A 166 -2.94 4.66 -1.48
C VAL A 166 -2.91 4.47 0.03
N GLU A 167 -1.83 4.87 0.68
CA GLU A 167 -1.59 4.69 2.11
C GLU A 167 -2.57 5.48 2.99
N HIS A 168 -3.03 6.65 2.52
CA HIS A 168 -4.10 7.42 3.19
C HIS A 168 -5.51 7.01 2.78
N GLY A 169 -5.66 6.01 1.89
CA GLY A 169 -6.95 5.55 1.41
C GLY A 169 -7.76 6.64 0.69
N ARG A 170 -7.09 7.62 0.06
CA ARG A 170 -7.71 8.82 -0.55
C ARG A 170 -8.87 8.48 -1.48
N PHE A 171 -8.74 7.39 -2.23
CA PHE A 171 -9.74 6.93 -3.21
C PHE A 171 -10.45 5.63 -2.80
N ASN A 172 -10.11 5.08 -1.62
CA ASN A 172 -10.73 3.86 -1.08
C ASN A 172 -11.61 4.20 0.14
N GLN A 173 -12.54 5.12 -0.06
CA GLN A 173 -13.48 5.56 0.98
C GLN A 173 -14.80 4.78 0.89
N PRO A 174 -15.43 4.45 2.03
CA PRO A 174 -16.70 3.75 2.00
C PRO A 174 -17.78 4.59 1.33
N LEU A 175 -18.55 3.97 0.44
CA LEU A 175 -19.70 4.61 -0.20
C LEU A 175 -20.79 4.96 0.82
N SER A 176 -21.38 6.14 0.69
CA SER A 176 -22.59 6.52 1.40
C SER A 176 -23.76 5.61 1.03
N THR A 177 -24.79 5.54 1.88
CA THR A 177 -25.99 4.75 1.60
C THR A 177 -26.64 5.15 0.27
N GLU A 178 -26.69 6.45 -0.05
CA GLU A 178 -27.24 6.90 -1.33
C GLU A 178 -26.37 6.50 -2.51
N GLN A 179 -25.04 6.55 -2.37
CA GLN A 179 -24.11 6.08 -3.40
C GLN A 179 -24.28 4.57 -3.64
N LYS A 180 -24.46 3.78 -2.58
CA LYS A 180 -24.75 2.34 -2.68
C LYS A 180 -26.05 2.06 -3.42
N HIS A 181 -27.12 2.80 -3.11
CA HIS A 181 -28.40 2.67 -3.83
C HIS A 181 -28.28 3.05 -5.31
N ARG A 182 -27.55 4.13 -5.64
CA ARG A 182 -27.31 4.51 -7.05
C ARG A 182 -26.50 3.46 -7.81
N LEU A 183 -25.44 2.93 -7.18
CA LEU A 183 -24.62 1.86 -7.76
C LEU A 183 -25.47 0.62 -8.04
N LEU A 184 -26.25 0.16 -7.04
CA LEU A 184 -27.12 -0.99 -7.19
C LEU A 184 -28.16 -0.78 -8.29
N LYS A 185 -28.78 0.41 -8.36
CA LYS A 185 -29.73 0.76 -9.42
C LYS A 185 -29.06 0.66 -10.79
N ARG A 186 -27.86 1.22 -10.97
CA ARG A 186 -27.15 1.18 -12.26
C ARG A 186 -26.78 -0.26 -12.65
N LEU A 187 -26.29 -1.07 -11.72
CA LEU A 187 -26.01 -2.48 -11.98
C LEU A 187 -27.28 -3.25 -12.39
N THR A 188 -28.43 -2.92 -11.76
CA THR A 188 -29.72 -3.52 -12.12
C THR A 188 -30.17 -3.13 -13.52
N GLU A 189 -29.94 -1.87 -13.94
CA GLU A 189 -30.23 -1.42 -15.31
C GLU A 189 -29.39 -2.20 -16.34
N VAL A 190 -28.09 -2.36 -16.06
CA VAL A 190 -27.13 -3.10 -16.90
C VAL A 190 -27.51 -4.58 -17.05
N GLU A 191 -27.73 -5.27 -15.92
CA GLU A 191 -28.12 -6.68 -15.92
C GLU A 191 -29.49 -6.87 -16.58
N GLY A 192 -30.45 -5.99 -16.27
CA GLY A 192 -31.79 -6.02 -16.82
C GLY A 192 -31.78 -5.90 -18.35
N PHE A 193 -30.95 -5.00 -18.88
CA PHE A 193 -30.78 -4.84 -20.33
C PHE A 193 -30.17 -6.10 -20.98
N GLU A 194 -29.14 -6.70 -20.39
CA GLU A 194 -28.55 -7.94 -20.92
C GLU A 194 -29.53 -9.11 -20.90
N ARG A 195 -30.28 -9.27 -19.80
CA ARG A 195 -31.28 -10.33 -19.66
C ARG A 195 -32.39 -10.18 -20.68
N PHE A 196 -32.86 -8.95 -20.90
CA PHE A 196 -33.82 -8.66 -21.95
C PHE A 196 -33.28 -9.07 -23.32
N LEU A 197 -32.07 -8.61 -23.70
CA LEU A 197 -31.48 -8.95 -25.00
C LEU A 197 -31.29 -10.47 -25.16
N HIS A 198 -30.86 -11.16 -24.10
CA HIS A 198 -30.68 -12.60 -24.11
C HIS A 198 -31.99 -13.36 -24.34
N GLN A 199 -33.08 -12.94 -23.69
CA GLN A 199 -34.39 -13.58 -23.81
C GLN A 199 -35.06 -13.27 -25.15
N THR A 200 -35.03 -12.02 -25.59
CA THR A 200 -35.76 -11.57 -26.80
C THR A 200 -35.03 -11.94 -28.09
N TYR A 201 -33.69 -11.90 -28.09
CA TYR A 201 -32.86 -12.11 -29.28
C TYR A 201 -31.96 -13.34 -29.16
N ALA A 202 -32.56 -14.46 -28.76
CA ALA A 202 -31.86 -15.74 -28.64
C ALA A 202 -31.09 -16.10 -29.92
N GLY A 203 -29.82 -16.49 -29.77
CA GLY A 203 -28.94 -16.89 -30.87
C GLY A 203 -28.27 -15.72 -31.62
N GLN A 204 -28.63 -14.46 -31.35
CA GLN A 204 -27.90 -13.32 -31.90
C GLN A 204 -26.64 -12.98 -31.08
N LYS A 205 -25.53 -12.71 -31.75
CA LYS A 205 -24.31 -12.23 -31.11
C LYS A 205 -24.52 -10.80 -30.56
N ARG A 206 -24.31 -10.62 -29.26
CA ARG A 206 -24.45 -9.34 -28.54
C ARG A 206 -23.20 -8.88 -27.78
N PHE A 207 -22.20 -9.76 -27.61
CA PHE A 207 -20.96 -9.50 -26.86
C PHE A 207 -21.23 -8.99 -25.44
N SER A 208 -21.84 -9.86 -24.64
CA SER A 208 -22.28 -9.60 -23.26
C SER A 208 -21.29 -8.83 -22.41
N VAL A 209 -21.80 -7.91 -21.59
CA VAL A 209 -21.07 -7.33 -20.47
C VAL A 209 -21.04 -8.25 -19.23
N GLU A 210 -21.85 -9.31 -19.18
CA GLU A 210 -21.98 -10.20 -18.02
C GLU A 210 -20.60 -10.63 -17.47
N GLY A 211 -20.45 -10.50 -16.16
CA GLY A 211 -19.19 -10.72 -15.42
C GLY A 211 -18.28 -9.50 -15.37
N THR A 212 -18.56 -8.46 -16.15
CA THR A 212 -17.84 -7.18 -16.20
C THR A 212 -18.78 -5.98 -16.09
N ASP A 213 -19.95 -6.19 -15.48
CA ASP A 213 -21.07 -5.23 -15.37
C ASP A 213 -20.66 -3.92 -14.70
N ILE A 214 -19.65 -3.98 -13.81
CA ILE A 214 -19.05 -2.83 -13.13
C ILE A 214 -18.42 -1.80 -14.08
N LEU A 215 -18.12 -2.20 -15.33
CA LEU A 215 -17.60 -1.31 -16.37
C LEU A 215 -18.45 -0.05 -16.53
N VAL A 216 -19.78 -0.19 -16.58
CA VAL A 216 -20.69 0.94 -16.80
C VAL A 216 -20.66 1.92 -15.62
N PRO A 217 -20.87 1.49 -14.35
CA PRO A 217 -20.67 2.38 -13.19
C PRO A 217 -19.28 3.02 -13.11
N MET A 218 -18.22 2.31 -13.50
CA MET A 218 -16.87 2.88 -13.52
C MET A 218 -16.76 4.03 -14.52
N LEU A 219 -17.29 3.86 -15.73
CA LEU A 219 -17.34 4.93 -16.73
C LEU A 219 -18.16 6.13 -16.23
N ASP A 220 -19.30 5.89 -15.56
CA ASP A 220 -20.12 6.96 -14.96
C ASP A 220 -19.33 7.78 -13.93
N VAL A 221 -18.44 7.14 -13.14
CA VAL A 221 -17.58 7.84 -12.17
C VAL A 221 -16.49 8.62 -12.90
N ILE A 222 -15.77 7.99 -13.84
CA ILE A 222 -14.69 8.64 -14.60
C ILE A 222 -15.19 9.89 -15.33
N ILE A 223 -16.35 9.80 -16.00
CA ILE A 223 -16.92 10.93 -16.76
C ILE A 223 -17.33 12.06 -15.81
N ARG A 224 -17.99 11.73 -14.69
CA ARG A 224 -18.42 12.72 -13.69
C ARG A 224 -17.24 13.44 -13.04
N ASP A 225 -16.21 12.70 -12.67
CA ASP A 225 -15.02 13.25 -12.01
C ASP A 225 -14.23 14.10 -13.02
N SER A 226 -14.15 13.67 -14.28
CA SER A 226 -13.57 14.45 -15.38
C SER A 226 -14.32 15.77 -15.59
N ALA A 227 -15.65 15.73 -15.62
CA ALA A 227 -16.49 16.93 -15.76
C ALA A 227 -16.29 17.89 -14.57
N THR A 228 -16.19 17.36 -13.35
CA THR A 228 -15.90 18.14 -12.13
C THR A 228 -14.52 18.79 -12.19
N ALA A 229 -13.55 18.14 -12.83
CA ALA A 229 -12.21 18.67 -13.08
C ALA A 229 -12.16 19.68 -14.26
N GLY A 230 -13.29 19.99 -14.90
CA GLY A 230 -13.38 20.97 -16.00
C GLY A 230 -13.11 20.40 -17.39
N VAL A 231 -13.03 19.07 -17.55
CA VAL A 231 -12.95 18.42 -18.86
C VAL A 231 -14.27 18.62 -19.60
N ARG A 232 -14.20 19.10 -20.85
CA ARG A 232 -15.39 19.40 -21.67
C ARG A 232 -15.82 18.27 -22.60
N GLU A 233 -14.91 17.38 -22.96
CA GLU A 233 -15.16 16.31 -23.92
C GLU A 233 -14.42 15.05 -23.50
N VAL A 234 -15.10 13.91 -23.56
CA VAL A 234 -14.54 12.59 -23.30
C VAL A 234 -14.79 11.73 -24.54
N VAL A 235 -13.72 11.20 -25.12
CA VAL A 235 -13.79 10.29 -26.28
C VAL A 235 -13.44 8.88 -25.83
N ILE A 236 -14.36 7.94 -26.03
CA ILE A 236 -14.20 6.55 -25.59
C ILE A 236 -13.94 5.64 -26.80
N GLY A 237 -12.76 5.03 -26.84
CA GLY A 237 -12.47 3.90 -27.71
C GLY A 237 -12.64 2.58 -26.96
N MET A 238 -13.51 1.69 -27.44
CA MET A 238 -13.74 0.38 -26.81
C MET A 238 -13.93 -0.74 -27.83
N ALA A 239 -13.60 -1.97 -27.42
CA ALA A 239 -13.91 -3.19 -28.16
C ALA A 239 -15.43 -3.53 -28.11
N HIS A 240 -15.80 -4.72 -28.59
CA HIS A 240 -17.21 -5.13 -28.68
C HIS A 240 -17.85 -5.51 -27.33
N ARG A 241 -17.06 -5.95 -26.33
CA ARG A 241 -17.59 -6.47 -25.06
C ARG A 241 -18.29 -5.37 -24.26
N GLY A 242 -19.56 -5.59 -23.92
CA GLY A 242 -20.40 -4.63 -23.19
C GLY A 242 -20.71 -3.34 -23.93
N ARG A 243 -20.39 -3.25 -25.23
CA ARG A 243 -20.57 -2.01 -26.00
C ARG A 243 -22.03 -1.57 -26.07
N LEU A 244 -22.97 -2.50 -26.22
CA LEU A 244 -24.39 -2.14 -26.23
C LEU A 244 -24.85 -1.54 -24.90
N ASN A 245 -24.30 -2.03 -23.79
CA ASN A 245 -24.54 -1.48 -22.45
C ASN A 245 -23.96 -0.06 -22.31
N VAL A 246 -22.73 0.16 -22.75
CA VAL A 246 -22.12 1.50 -22.76
C VAL A 246 -22.93 2.46 -23.65
N MET A 247 -23.35 2.03 -24.83
CA MET A 247 -24.18 2.84 -25.73
C MET A 247 -25.52 3.21 -25.08
N ALA A 248 -26.16 2.28 -24.40
CA ALA A 248 -27.46 2.50 -23.77
C ALA A 248 -27.38 3.37 -22.51
N HIS A 249 -26.39 3.13 -21.64
CA HIS A 249 -26.37 3.70 -20.29
C HIS A 249 -25.36 4.83 -20.09
N VAL A 250 -24.33 4.93 -20.93
CA VAL A 250 -23.32 6.01 -20.87
C VAL A 250 -23.58 7.06 -21.94
N PHE A 251 -23.79 6.65 -23.19
CA PHE A 251 -24.15 7.57 -24.29
C PHE A 251 -25.66 7.82 -24.37
N GLU A 252 -26.45 7.21 -23.48
CA GLU A 252 -27.91 7.36 -23.42
C GLU A 252 -28.63 7.11 -24.77
N LYS A 253 -28.05 6.26 -25.64
CA LYS A 253 -28.66 5.91 -26.91
C LYS A 253 -30.01 5.25 -26.63
N PRO A 254 -31.13 5.74 -27.21
CA PRO A 254 -32.44 5.21 -26.91
C PRO A 254 -32.51 3.70 -27.17
N TYR A 255 -33.10 2.93 -26.24
CA TYR A 255 -33.24 1.49 -26.40
C TYR A 255 -33.91 1.13 -27.73
N ALA A 256 -34.96 1.86 -28.13
CA ALA A 256 -35.65 1.62 -29.40
C ALA A 256 -34.70 1.63 -30.61
N ALA A 257 -33.72 2.55 -30.64
CA ALA A 257 -32.72 2.61 -31.72
C ALA A 257 -31.76 1.42 -31.66
N ILE A 258 -31.38 0.97 -30.47
CA ILE A 258 -30.54 -0.23 -30.31
C ILE A 258 -31.31 -1.48 -30.74
N LEU A 259 -32.55 -1.64 -30.29
CA LEU A 259 -33.40 -2.80 -30.58
C LEU A 259 -33.78 -2.88 -32.07
N ALA A 260 -34.01 -1.74 -32.73
CA ALA A 260 -34.26 -1.69 -34.17
C ALA A 260 -33.12 -2.37 -34.97
N ALA A 261 -31.86 -2.25 -34.53
CA ALA A 261 -30.72 -2.92 -35.17
C ALA A 261 -30.70 -4.45 -34.96
N PHE A 262 -31.46 -4.98 -33.99
CA PHE A 262 -31.69 -6.43 -33.84
C PHE A 262 -32.85 -6.92 -34.71
N GLU A 263 -33.86 -6.08 -34.94
CA GLU A 263 -35.02 -6.38 -35.78
C GLU A 263 -34.76 -6.16 -37.28
N GLY A 264 -33.81 -5.30 -37.65
CA GLY A 264 -33.43 -5.02 -39.04
C GLY A 264 -32.92 -6.23 -39.84
N GLY A 265 -32.69 -7.37 -39.18
CA GLY A 265 -32.45 -8.68 -39.83
C GLY A 265 -33.72 -9.48 -40.17
N LYS A 266 -34.91 -9.07 -39.68
CA LYS A 266 -36.19 -9.77 -39.84
C LYS A 266 -37.20 -9.06 -40.75
N GLY A 267 -36.95 -7.82 -41.14
CA GLY A 267 -37.86 -7.05 -41.99
C GLY A 267 -37.07 -6.20 -42.97
N LYS A 268 -37.52 -6.20 -44.23
CA LYS A 268 -37.01 -5.38 -45.34
C LYS A 268 -36.53 -4.01 -44.88
N ALA A 269 -35.37 -3.60 -45.38
CA ALA A 269 -34.96 -2.21 -45.44
C ALA A 269 -36.10 -1.35 -46.02
N THR A 270 -36.92 -0.78 -45.15
CA THR A 270 -37.83 0.30 -45.51
C THR A 270 -37.33 1.53 -44.79
N ALA A 271 -36.64 2.34 -45.57
CA ALA A 271 -36.27 3.72 -45.33
C ALA A 271 -37.06 4.40 -44.20
N ALA A 272 -36.36 4.72 -43.11
CA ALA A 272 -36.73 5.78 -42.18
C ALA A 272 -35.47 6.29 -41.49
N THR A 273 -34.74 7.12 -42.24
CA THR A 273 -34.09 8.36 -41.78
C THR A 273 -33.44 8.35 -40.39
N ASP A 274 -32.13 8.07 -40.36
CA ASP A 274 -31.21 8.86 -39.54
C ASP A 274 -30.43 9.78 -40.49
N THR A 275 -30.86 11.04 -40.54
CA THR A 275 -30.28 12.07 -41.39
C THR A 275 -28.90 12.44 -40.85
N SER A 276 -27.84 11.83 -41.36
CA SER A 276 -26.57 12.52 -41.70
C SER A 276 -25.40 11.61 -42.15
N SER A 277 -25.60 10.37 -42.60
CA SER A 277 -24.51 9.65 -43.34
C SER A 277 -24.96 8.37 -44.07
N ASP A 278 -26.07 8.40 -44.82
CA ASP A 278 -26.44 7.27 -45.68
C ASP A 278 -25.95 7.49 -47.12
N ASN A 279 -24.63 7.59 -47.29
CA ASN A 279 -23.94 7.78 -48.57
C ASN A 279 -23.53 6.43 -49.21
N GLY A 280 -24.43 5.44 -49.25
CA GLY A 280 -24.18 4.19 -50.00
C GLY A 280 -23.02 3.34 -49.47
N ILE A 281 -22.69 3.47 -48.17
CA ILE A 281 -21.72 2.61 -47.50
C ILE A 281 -22.47 1.35 -47.05
N THR A 282 -21.95 0.17 -47.39
CA THR A 282 -22.41 -1.10 -46.80
C THR A 282 -22.32 -0.97 -45.28
N GLY A 283 -23.47 -0.90 -44.60
CA GLY A 283 -23.54 -0.65 -43.15
C GLY A 283 -22.68 -1.63 -42.35
N ASP A 284 -22.19 -1.16 -41.20
CA ASP A 284 -21.39 -1.98 -40.28
C ASP A 284 -22.29 -2.61 -39.21
N VAL A 285 -21.78 -3.65 -38.54
CA VAL A 285 -22.51 -4.37 -37.49
C VAL A 285 -22.79 -3.44 -36.29
N LYS A 286 -23.92 -3.67 -35.61
CA LYS A 286 -24.47 -2.82 -34.54
C LYS A 286 -23.51 -2.45 -33.39
N TYR A 287 -22.48 -3.25 -33.18
CA TYR A 287 -21.43 -3.04 -32.17
C TYR A 287 -20.16 -2.39 -32.75
N HIS A 288 -20.21 -1.80 -33.94
CA HIS A 288 -19.15 -0.97 -34.54
C HIS A 288 -19.56 0.51 -34.68
N LEU A 289 -20.86 0.81 -34.64
CA LEU A 289 -21.38 2.17 -34.76
C LEU A 289 -21.16 2.97 -33.46
N GLY A 290 -20.69 4.22 -33.60
CA GLY A 290 -20.51 5.15 -32.48
C GLY A 290 -21.81 5.81 -32.04
N ALA A 291 -21.75 6.53 -30.92
CA ALA A 291 -22.75 7.50 -30.48
C ALA A 291 -22.04 8.77 -30.01
N LYS A 292 -22.81 9.85 -29.88
CA LYS A 292 -22.41 11.12 -29.28
C LYS A 292 -23.42 11.48 -28.23
#